data_AF-A0A928J2X7-F1
#
_entry.id   AF-A0A928J2X7-F1
#
_cell.length_a   1.000
_cell.length_b   1.000
_cell.length_c   1.000
_cell.angle_alpha   90.00
_cell.angle_beta   90.00
_cell.angle_gamma   90.00
#
_symmetry.space_group_name_H-M   'P 1'
#
loop_
_entity.id
_entity.type
_entity.pdbx_description
1 polymer ?
#
loop_
_entity_poly.entity_id
_entity_poly.type
_entity_poly.pdbx_seq_one_letter_code
_entity_poly.pdbx_strand_id
1 'polypeptide(L)'
;MKQNKFFVDHAMHLATACAIVAIILIIPAAASKSVALGVILYILSALLLAGGGVILYLGHKEKMEYEDVAPALARQQDKNDEAQEEKMSFEDVLEGIDSYLGDYITKLPDLFLEVPWELRVKLEQEKVFRPLVAFRLLWELSQKEDSEILTQFNDTSEKAMGYLCGALCEANADAFADFFYELKRSAPKGSARIPVFFRKNRRYFEEQMTAYVIAHMEEFGSEE
;
A
#
# COMPACT_ATOMS: atom_id res chain seq x y z
N MET A 1 3.60 19.69 -7.04
CA MET A 1 4.06 18.34 -7.48
C MET A 1 4.08 18.13 -9.01
N LYS A 2 4.11 19.18 -9.85
CA LYS A 2 4.29 19.00 -11.31
C LYS A 2 5.70 18.55 -11.71
N GLN A 3 6.71 18.75 -10.84
CA GLN A 3 8.10 18.38 -11.10
C GLN A 3 8.37 16.86 -11.05
N ASN A 4 7.65 16.07 -10.25
CA ASN A 4 7.92 14.62 -10.14
C ASN A 4 7.40 13.81 -11.33
N LYS A 5 6.27 14.18 -11.94
CA LYS A 5 5.73 13.43 -13.09
C LYS A 5 6.64 13.53 -14.33
N PHE A 6 7.23 14.70 -14.55
CA PHE A 6 8.22 14.91 -15.61
C PHE A 6 9.47 14.05 -15.39
N PHE A 7 9.93 13.94 -14.14
CA PHE A 7 11.12 13.17 -13.79
C PHE A 7 10.92 11.67 -14.04
N VAL A 8 9.76 11.11 -13.68
CA VAL A 8 9.45 9.68 -13.89
C VAL A 8 9.31 9.33 -15.37
N ASP A 9 8.59 10.15 -16.15
CA ASP A 9 8.38 9.89 -17.58
C ASP A 9 9.68 10.03 -18.41
N HIS A 10 10.65 10.81 -17.92
CA HIS A 10 11.89 11.12 -18.64
C HIS A 10 13.15 10.51 -18.00
N ALA A 11 13.05 9.82 -16.85
CA ALA A 11 14.18 9.25 -16.12
C ALA A 11 14.99 8.27 -16.98
N MET A 12 14.31 7.43 -17.77
CA MET A 12 14.96 6.48 -18.67
C MET A 12 15.72 7.20 -19.82
N HIS A 13 15.11 8.24 -20.39
CA HIS A 13 15.75 9.07 -21.41
C HIS A 13 16.94 9.86 -20.86
N LEU A 14 16.83 10.37 -19.63
CA LEU A 14 17.88 11.13 -18.95
C LEU A 14 19.07 10.23 -18.57
N ALA A 15 18.82 9.04 -18.04
CA ALA A 15 19.88 8.08 -17.73
C ALA A 15 20.58 7.57 -18.99
N THR A 16 19.85 7.35 -20.08
CA THR A 16 20.42 6.96 -21.38
C THR A 16 21.30 8.09 -21.95
N ALA A 17 20.86 9.35 -21.84
CA ALA A 17 21.67 10.50 -22.22
C ALA A 17 22.96 10.59 -21.39
N CYS A 18 22.90 10.38 -20.07
CA CYS A 18 24.09 10.33 -19.21
C CYS A 18 25.07 9.24 -19.62
N ALA A 19 24.59 8.04 -19.96
CA ALA A 19 25.43 6.93 -20.42
C ALA A 19 26.11 7.23 -21.77
N ILE A 20 25.39 7.82 -22.72
CA ILE A 20 25.93 8.22 -24.02
C ILE A 20 27.04 9.27 -23.84
N VAL A 21 26.80 10.28 -23.01
CA VAL A 21 27.80 11.33 -22.72
C VAL A 21 29.04 10.73 -22.04
N ALA A 22 28.87 9.80 -21.10
CA ALA A 22 30.00 9.12 -20.46
C ALA A 22 30.85 8.33 -21.47
N ILE A 23 30.24 7.62 -22.42
CA ILE A 23 30.97 6.88 -23.47
C ILE A 23 31.75 7.83 -24.38
N ILE A 24 31.14 8.96 -24.76
CA ILE A 24 31.79 9.99 -25.59
C ILE A 24 33.01 10.58 -24.88
N LEU A 25 32.97 10.74 -23.55
CA LEU A 25 34.09 11.28 -22.76
C LEU A 25 35.23 10.27 -22.54
N ILE A 26 34.96 8.97 -22.59
CA ILE A 26 35.98 7.91 -22.45
C ILE A 26 36.93 7.87 -23.66
N ILE A 27 36.42 8.14 -24.87
CA ILE A 27 37.22 8.11 -26.11
C ILE A 27 38.38 9.14 -26.07
N PRO A 28 38.17 10.44 -25.81
CA PRO A 28 39.25 11.42 -25.68
C PRO A 28 40.06 11.22 -24.39
N ALA A 29 39.51 10.62 -23.33
CA ALA A 29 40.27 10.27 -22.13
C ALA A 29 41.37 9.25 -22.44
N ALA A 30 41.06 8.23 -23.25
CA ALA A 30 42.00 7.21 -23.68
C ALA A 30 43.03 7.72 -24.72
N ALA A 31 42.63 8.71 -25.53
CA ALA A 31 43.50 9.31 -26.56
C ALA A 31 44.35 10.49 -26.06
N SER A 32 44.08 10.99 -24.85
CA SER A 32 44.81 12.13 -24.27
C SER A 32 46.26 11.77 -23.94
N LYS A 33 47.19 12.57 -24.45
CA LYS A 33 48.62 12.48 -24.06
C LYS A 33 48.89 13.05 -22.66
N SER A 34 47.97 13.85 -22.12
CA SER A 34 48.06 14.37 -20.76
C SER A 34 47.39 13.41 -19.78
N VAL A 35 48.20 12.86 -18.87
CA VAL A 35 47.74 11.92 -17.83
C VAL A 35 46.70 12.59 -16.91
N ALA A 36 46.93 13.85 -16.52
CA ALA A 36 46.01 14.58 -15.65
C ALA A 36 44.64 14.81 -16.32
N LEU A 37 44.63 15.17 -17.61
CA LEU A 37 43.38 15.40 -18.35
C LEU A 37 42.61 14.09 -18.57
N GLY A 38 43.32 13.00 -18.87
CA GLY A 38 42.72 11.67 -19.03
C GLY A 38 42.05 11.20 -17.74
N VAL A 39 42.72 11.34 -16.59
CA VAL A 39 42.18 10.97 -15.28
C VAL A 39 40.92 11.78 -14.94
N ILE A 40 40.91 13.09 -15.18
CA ILE A 40 39.73 13.94 -14.93
C ILE A 40 38.53 13.50 -15.77
N LEU A 41 38.75 13.18 -17.05
CA LEU A 41 37.69 12.71 -17.95
C LEU A 41 37.15 11.33 -17.53
N TYR A 42 38.00 10.42 -17.06
CA TYR A 42 37.55 9.14 -16.50
C TYR A 42 36.71 9.33 -15.23
N ILE A 43 37.11 10.23 -14.32
CA ILE A 43 36.35 10.52 -13.10
C ILE A 43 34.99 11.13 -13.45
N LEU A 44 34.94 12.08 -14.38
CA LEU A 44 33.68 12.67 -14.87
C LEU A 44 32.76 11.62 -15.50
N SER A 45 33.31 10.70 -16.29
CA SER A 45 32.56 9.60 -16.90
C SER A 45 31.99 8.65 -15.84
N ALA A 46 32.79 8.31 -14.82
CA ALA A 46 32.34 7.48 -13.70
C ALA A 46 31.22 8.15 -12.90
N LEU A 47 31.32 9.46 -12.64
CA LEU A 47 30.28 10.21 -11.95
C LEU A 47 28.97 10.30 -12.76
N LEU A 48 29.05 10.46 -14.07
CA LEU A 48 27.87 10.48 -14.95
C LEU A 48 27.17 9.11 -15.00
N LEU A 49 27.94 8.02 -15.02
CA LEU A 49 27.38 6.66 -14.96
C LEU A 49 26.76 6.37 -13.58
N ALA A 50 27.43 6.78 -12.49
CA ALA A 50 26.88 6.65 -11.14
C ALA A 50 25.59 7.48 -10.97
N GLY A 51 25.58 8.73 -11.47
CA GLY A 51 24.40 9.59 -11.47
C GLY A 51 23.24 9.01 -12.30
N GLY A 52 23.53 8.48 -13.49
CA GLY A 52 22.54 7.78 -14.33
C GLY A 52 21.98 6.53 -13.64
N GLY A 53 22.81 5.77 -12.93
CA GLY A 53 22.39 4.63 -12.12
C GLY A 53 21.46 5.02 -10.97
N VAL A 54 21.73 6.13 -10.28
CA VAL A 54 20.85 6.67 -9.23
C VAL A 54 19.50 7.14 -9.81
N ILE A 55 19.51 7.78 -10.98
CA ILE A 55 18.28 8.22 -11.66
C ILE A 55 17.44 7.00 -12.08
N LEU A 56 18.06 5.94 -12.58
CA LEU A 56 17.37 4.67 -12.87
C LEU A 56 16.84 4.00 -11.61
N TYR A 57 17.63 3.98 -10.52
CA TYR A 57 17.20 3.40 -9.25
C TYR A 57 15.98 4.14 -8.67
N LEU A 58 16.01 5.48 -8.66
CA LEU A 58 14.89 6.28 -8.15
C LEU A 58 13.67 6.20 -9.06
N GLY A 59 13.85 6.24 -10.38
CA GLY A 59 12.75 6.08 -11.34
C GLY A 59 12.15 4.67 -11.32
N HIS A 60 12.96 3.64 -11.09
CA HIS A 60 12.49 2.26 -10.95
C HIS A 60 11.78 2.04 -9.62
N LYS A 61 12.27 2.65 -8.53
CA LYS A 61 11.62 2.62 -7.22
C LYS A 61 10.24 3.31 -7.24
N GLU A 62 10.13 4.50 -7.84
CA GLU A 62 8.84 5.20 -7.98
C GLU A 62 7.87 4.50 -8.95
N LYS A 63 8.36 3.83 -10.02
CA LYS A 63 7.51 3.09 -10.96
C LYS A 63 7.01 1.76 -10.37
N MET A 64 7.82 1.09 -9.55
CA MET A 64 7.42 -0.12 -8.82
C MET A 64 6.43 0.18 -7.68
N GLU A 65 6.52 1.34 -7.00
CA GLU A 65 5.61 1.71 -5.90
C GLU A 65 4.22 2.21 -6.37
N TYR A 66 4.08 2.68 -7.62
CA TYR A 66 2.83 3.26 -8.11
C TYR A 66 2.09 2.42 -9.15
N GLU A 67 2.74 1.43 -9.77
CA GLU A 67 2.15 0.63 -10.85
C GLU A 67 1.86 -0.84 -10.46
N ASP A 68 2.31 -1.35 -9.30
CA ASP A 68 2.24 -2.79 -8.97
C ASP A 68 1.38 -3.21 -7.76
N VAL A 69 0.75 -2.29 -7.00
CA VAL A 69 -0.20 -2.70 -5.93
C VAL A 69 -1.61 -3.02 -6.49
N ALA A 70 -1.93 -2.53 -7.69
CA ALA A 70 -3.23 -2.78 -8.34
C ALA A 70 -3.32 -4.13 -9.11
N PRO A 71 -2.28 -4.64 -9.80
CA PRO A 71 -2.39 -5.88 -10.57
C PRO A 71 -2.21 -7.17 -9.76
N ALA A 72 -1.56 -7.11 -8.60
CA ALA A 72 -1.43 -8.29 -7.71
C ALA A 72 -2.79 -8.71 -7.10
N LEU A 73 -3.64 -7.71 -6.82
CA LEU A 73 -4.99 -7.90 -6.28
C LEU A 73 -5.98 -8.39 -7.35
N ALA A 74 -5.84 -7.92 -8.60
CA ALA A 74 -6.64 -8.39 -9.73
C ALA A 74 -6.32 -9.84 -10.15
N ARG A 75 -5.07 -10.31 -9.99
CA ARG A 75 -4.69 -11.71 -10.29
C ARG A 75 -5.19 -12.73 -9.27
N GLN A 76 -5.55 -12.33 -8.06
CA GLN A 76 -6.26 -13.19 -7.12
C GLN A 76 -7.76 -13.31 -7.48
N GLN A 77 -8.36 -12.29 -8.11
CA GLN A 77 -9.74 -12.36 -8.60
C GLN A 77 -9.91 -13.35 -9.77
N ASP A 78 -8.99 -13.35 -10.75
CA ASP A 78 -9.08 -14.24 -11.92
C ASP A 78 -8.98 -15.75 -11.57
N LYS A 79 -8.52 -16.11 -10.36
CA LYS A 79 -8.51 -17.50 -9.89
C LYS A 79 -9.75 -17.91 -9.10
N ASN A 80 -10.51 -16.94 -8.59
CA ASN A 80 -11.70 -17.19 -7.76
C ASN A 80 -13.01 -17.03 -8.54
N ASP A 81 -12.99 -16.43 -9.73
CA ASP A 81 -14.18 -16.28 -10.58
C ASP A 81 -14.66 -17.59 -11.25
N GLU A 82 -13.91 -18.70 -11.12
CA GLU A 82 -14.34 -20.03 -11.60
C GLU A 82 -15.16 -20.85 -10.58
N ALA A 83 -15.30 -20.41 -9.34
CA ALA A 83 -16.09 -21.11 -8.32
C ALA A 83 -17.37 -20.34 -7.98
N GLN A 84 -18.43 -20.55 -8.77
CA GLN A 84 -19.78 -20.13 -8.41
C GLN A 84 -20.35 -21.04 -7.31
N GLU A 85 -20.20 -20.61 -6.06
CA GLU A 85 -21.13 -20.93 -4.98
C GLU A 85 -21.95 -19.66 -4.68
N GLU A 86 -23.17 -19.83 -4.17
CA GLU A 86 -24.12 -18.76 -3.84
C GLU A 86 -23.39 -17.54 -3.25
N LYS A 87 -23.31 -16.45 -4.05
CA LYS A 87 -22.51 -15.29 -3.70
C LYS A 87 -23.16 -14.60 -2.50
N MET A 88 -22.66 -14.87 -1.31
CA MET A 88 -22.89 -14.07 -0.12
C MET A 88 -22.66 -12.59 -0.48
N SER A 89 -23.67 -11.75 -0.26
CA SER A 89 -23.57 -10.35 -0.66
C SER A 89 -22.66 -9.58 0.31
N PHE A 90 -22.05 -8.51 -0.18
CA PHE A 90 -21.26 -7.63 0.68
C PHE A 90 -22.14 -7.01 1.78
N GLU A 91 -23.40 -6.70 1.44
CA GLU A 91 -24.39 -6.17 2.37
C GLU A 91 -24.68 -7.14 3.53
N ASP A 92 -24.80 -8.45 3.26
CA ASP A 92 -25.02 -9.45 4.31
C ASP A 92 -23.81 -9.56 5.26
N VAL A 93 -22.60 -9.52 4.70
CA VAL A 93 -21.35 -9.52 5.49
C VAL A 93 -21.24 -8.25 6.32
N LEU A 94 -21.60 -7.10 5.74
CA LEU A 94 -21.57 -5.82 6.41
C LEU A 94 -22.58 -5.75 7.57
N GLU A 95 -23.80 -6.26 7.37
CA GLU A 95 -24.81 -6.35 8.43
C GLU A 95 -24.37 -7.28 9.56
N GLY A 96 -23.80 -8.44 9.22
CA GLY A 96 -23.29 -9.39 10.21
C GLY A 96 -22.18 -8.80 11.08
N ILE A 97 -21.21 -8.10 10.46
CA ILE A 97 -20.12 -7.48 11.23
C ILE A 97 -20.60 -6.25 12.03
N ASP A 98 -21.52 -5.45 11.48
CA ASP A 98 -22.08 -4.30 12.21
C ASP A 98 -22.90 -4.77 13.43
N SER A 99 -23.63 -5.89 13.31
CA SER A 99 -24.29 -6.51 14.46
C SER A 99 -23.29 -7.02 15.49
N TYR A 100 -22.19 -7.65 15.06
CA TYR A 100 -21.14 -8.11 15.97
C TYR A 100 -20.49 -6.95 16.74
N LEU A 101 -20.17 -5.86 16.03
CA LEU A 101 -19.50 -4.70 16.60
C LEU A 101 -20.43 -3.86 17.48
N GLY A 102 -21.74 -3.82 17.19
CA GLY A 102 -22.73 -3.01 17.90
C GLY A 102 -22.77 -3.22 19.41
N ASP A 103 -22.36 -4.41 19.88
CA ASP A 103 -22.29 -4.73 21.32
C ASP A 103 -21.08 -4.10 22.03
N TYR A 104 -20.06 -3.66 21.28
CA TYR A 104 -18.77 -3.20 21.83
C TYR A 104 -18.44 -1.76 21.51
N ILE A 105 -19.00 -1.20 20.44
CA ILE A 105 -18.71 0.16 20.00
C ILE A 105 -19.98 0.93 19.70
N THR A 106 -19.97 2.23 20.06
CA THR A 106 -21.05 3.14 19.69
C THR A 106 -20.79 3.81 18.34
N LYS A 107 -19.52 3.94 17.94
CA LYS A 107 -19.09 4.56 16.67
C LYS A 107 -17.85 3.84 16.11
N LEU A 108 -17.93 3.38 14.86
CA LEU A 108 -16.81 2.79 14.12
C LEU A 108 -15.52 3.65 14.07
N PRO A 109 -15.60 4.99 13.94
CA PRO A 109 -14.41 5.84 14.01
C PRO A 109 -13.59 5.72 15.30
N ASP A 110 -14.21 5.33 16.42
CA ASP A 110 -13.51 5.23 17.71
C ASP A 110 -12.46 4.10 17.69
N LEU A 111 -12.71 3.05 16.90
CA LEU A 111 -11.77 1.94 16.69
C LEU A 111 -10.48 2.36 15.97
N PHE A 112 -10.51 3.44 15.18
CA PHE A 112 -9.30 3.97 14.55
C PHE A 112 -8.40 4.70 15.54
N LEU A 113 -8.93 5.14 16.69
CA LEU A 113 -8.16 5.82 17.72
C LEU A 113 -7.59 4.79 18.70
N GLU A 114 -8.47 3.94 19.24
CA GLU A 114 -8.15 2.87 20.15
C GLU A 114 -9.20 1.75 20.09
N VAL A 115 -8.76 0.50 19.98
CA VAL A 115 -9.66 -0.66 20.06
C VAL A 115 -10.08 -0.83 21.53
N PRO A 116 -11.39 -0.75 21.87
CA PRO A 116 -11.85 -0.94 23.24
C PRO A 116 -11.37 -2.26 23.84
N TRP A 117 -11.12 -2.27 25.14
CA TRP A 117 -10.57 -3.44 25.82
C TRP A 117 -11.48 -4.66 25.68
N GLU A 118 -12.80 -4.47 25.82
CA GLU A 118 -13.81 -5.51 25.72
C GLU A 118 -13.80 -6.17 24.34
N LEU A 119 -13.79 -5.34 23.28
CA LEU A 119 -13.68 -5.82 21.91
C LEU A 119 -12.36 -6.55 21.69
N ARG A 120 -11.24 -6.02 22.22
CA ARG A 120 -9.93 -6.65 22.10
C ARG A 120 -9.91 -8.04 22.74
N VAL A 121 -10.43 -8.18 23.95
CA VAL A 121 -10.52 -9.49 24.62
C VAL A 121 -11.33 -10.46 23.77
N LYS A 122 -12.40 -9.98 23.13
CA LYS A 122 -13.27 -10.82 22.34
C LYS A 122 -12.64 -11.25 21.01
N LEU A 123 -11.97 -10.32 20.34
CA LEU A 123 -11.14 -10.60 19.16
C LEU A 123 -9.92 -11.49 19.47
N GLU A 124 -9.47 -11.59 20.73
CA GLU A 124 -8.50 -12.61 21.16
C GLU A 124 -9.08 -14.02 21.27
N GLN A 125 -10.37 -14.13 21.61
CA GLN A 125 -11.09 -15.40 21.69
C GLN A 125 -11.56 -15.86 20.31
N GLU A 126 -12.05 -14.93 19.49
CA GLU A 126 -12.68 -15.18 18.20
C GLU A 126 -11.83 -14.54 17.10
N LYS A 127 -10.63 -15.11 16.91
CA LYS A 127 -9.60 -14.53 16.04
C LYS A 127 -10.08 -14.34 14.59
N VAL A 128 -11.01 -15.17 14.15
CA VAL A 128 -11.63 -15.10 12.81
C VAL A 128 -12.24 -13.72 12.52
N PHE A 129 -12.68 -12.97 13.53
CA PHE A 129 -13.25 -11.63 13.32
C PHE A 129 -12.21 -10.52 13.16
N ARG A 130 -10.93 -10.71 13.52
CA ARG A 130 -9.96 -9.61 13.46
C ARG A 130 -9.76 -9.06 12.05
N PRO A 131 -9.54 -9.91 11.02
CA PRO A 131 -9.35 -9.41 9.67
C PRO A 131 -10.59 -8.70 9.14
N LEU A 132 -11.78 -9.21 9.47
CA LEU A 132 -13.05 -8.59 9.13
C LEU A 132 -13.20 -7.20 9.76
N VAL A 133 -12.88 -7.06 11.05
CA VAL A 133 -12.93 -5.76 11.72
C VAL A 133 -11.92 -4.78 11.10
N ALA A 134 -10.73 -5.25 10.72
CA ALA A 134 -9.75 -4.42 10.04
C ALA A 134 -10.23 -3.94 8.67
N PHE A 135 -10.75 -4.82 7.82
CA PHE A 135 -11.29 -4.43 6.51
C PHE A 135 -12.53 -3.53 6.63
N ARG A 136 -13.41 -3.79 7.60
CA ARG A 136 -14.58 -2.94 7.89
C ARG A 136 -14.18 -1.52 8.24
N LEU A 137 -13.10 -1.35 9.01
CA LEU A 137 -12.54 -0.05 9.35
C LEU A 137 -11.97 0.65 8.12
N LEU A 138 -11.15 -0.03 7.33
CA LEU A 138 -10.58 0.54 6.10
C LEU A 138 -11.68 0.95 5.10
N TRP A 139 -12.74 0.14 4.99
CA TRP A 139 -13.91 0.44 4.19
C TRP A 139 -14.66 1.66 4.73
N GLU A 140 -14.95 1.73 6.03
CA GLU A 140 -15.62 2.89 6.66
C GLU A 140 -14.87 4.18 6.36
N LEU A 141 -13.55 4.15 6.53
CA LEU A 141 -12.69 5.30 6.29
C LEU A 141 -12.74 5.72 4.82
N SER A 142 -12.83 4.76 3.89
CA SER A 142 -12.96 5.06 2.45
C SER A 142 -14.26 5.77 2.06
N GLN A 143 -15.28 5.76 2.91
CA GLN A 143 -16.55 6.47 2.68
C GLN A 143 -16.52 7.92 3.18
N LYS A 144 -15.53 8.30 3.98
CA LYS A 144 -15.47 9.62 4.61
C LYS A 144 -14.97 10.70 3.66
N GLU A 145 -15.19 11.95 4.05
CA GLU A 145 -14.59 13.09 3.33
C GLU A 145 -13.07 13.11 3.50
N ASP A 146 -12.35 13.67 2.53
CA ASP A 146 -10.88 13.67 2.51
C ASP A 146 -10.27 14.28 3.80
N SER A 147 -10.90 15.32 4.36
CA SER A 147 -10.50 15.93 5.63
C SER A 147 -10.68 15.00 6.82
N GLU A 148 -11.76 14.22 6.84
CA GLU A 148 -12.04 13.24 7.90
C GLU A 148 -11.09 12.05 7.79
N ILE A 149 -10.83 11.57 6.56
CA ILE A 149 -9.84 10.51 6.30
C ILE A 149 -8.47 10.93 6.83
N LEU A 150 -8.03 12.14 6.47
CA LEU A 150 -6.74 12.65 6.92
C LEU A 150 -6.70 12.79 8.44
N THR A 151 -7.74 13.31 9.06
CA THR A 151 -7.78 13.51 10.51
C THR A 151 -7.69 12.16 11.22
N GLN A 152 -8.59 11.23 10.90
CA GLN A 152 -8.63 9.90 11.55
C GLN A 152 -7.35 9.11 11.29
N PHE A 153 -6.86 9.05 10.05
CA PHE A 153 -5.63 8.33 9.72
C PHE A 153 -4.41 8.92 10.43
N ASN A 154 -4.31 10.24 10.56
CA ASN A 154 -3.21 10.89 11.27
C ASN A 154 -3.29 10.71 12.78
N ASP A 155 -4.51 10.67 13.33
CA ASP A 155 -4.75 10.54 14.77
C ASP A 155 -4.73 9.08 15.25
N THR A 156 -4.81 8.11 14.34
CA THR A 156 -4.61 6.68 14.67
C THR A 156 -3.28 6.47 15.38
N SER A 157 -3.35 5.87 16.57
CA SER A 157 -2.19 5.53 17.39
C SER A 157 -1.34 4.42 16.75
N GLU A 158 -0.04 4.35 17.06
CA GLU A 158 0.82 3.27 16.55
C GLU A 158 0.34 1.88 16.99
N LYS A 159 -0.27 1.78 18.17
CA LYS A 159 -0.85 0.53 18.69
C LYS A 159 -2.07 0.09 17.89
N ALA A 160 -3.00 1.00 17.58
CA ALA A 160 -4.14 0.71 16.71
C ALA A 160 -3.67 0.38 15.28
N MET A 161 -2.65 1.09 14.78
CA MET A 161 -2.05 0.79 13.48
C MET A 161 -1.41 -0.61 13.43
N GLY A 162 -0.66 -0.98 14.46
CA GLY A 162 -0.06 -2.31 14.57
C GLY A 162 -1.11 -3.42 14.67
N TYR A 163 -2.22 -3.16 15.37
CA TYR A 163 -3.36 -4.08 15.41
C TYR A 163 -3.99 -4.28 14.02
N LEU A 164 -4.27 -3.19 13.31
CA LEU A 164 -4.81 -3.24 11.94
C LEU A 164 -3.88 -4.01 11.00
N CYS A 165 -2.58 -3.69 11.02
CA CYS A 165 -1.61 -4.37 10.16
C CYS A 165 -1.49 -5.86 10.50
N GLY A 166 -1.48 -6.22 11.79
CA GLY A 166 -1.46 -7.62 12.22
C GLY A 166 -2.68 -8.41 11.74
N ALA A 167 -3.87 -7.82 11.85
CA ALA A 167 -5.10 -8.43 11.34
C ALA A 167 -5.11 -8.58 9.81
N LEU A 168 -4.48 -7.66 9.08
CA LEU A 168 -4.33 -7.76 7.62
C LEU A 168 -3.35 -8.87 7.23
N CYS A 169 -2.26 -9.06 7.97
CA CYS A 169 -1.36 -10.20 7.79
C CYS A 169 -2.06 -11.53 8.04
N GLU A 170 -2.91 -11.62 9.08
CA GLU A 170 -3.74 -12.81 9.34
C GLU A 170 -4.68 -13.13 8.15
N ALA A 171 -5.06 -12.14 7.35
CA ALA A 171 -5.83 -12.29 6.11
C ALA A 171 -5.00 -12.65 4.87
N ASN A 172 -3.70 -12.93 5.01
CA ASN A 172 -2.73 -13.06 3.92
C ASN A 172 -2.58 -11.78 3.06
N ALA A 173 -2.83 -10.61 3.65
CA ALA A 173 -2.67 -9.31 3.00
C ALA A 173 -1.38 -8.58 3.45
N ASP A 174 -0.27 -9.30 3.59
CA ASP A 174 1.00 -8.78 4.14
C ASP A 174 1.52 -7.56 3.37
N ALA A 175 1.55 -7.63 2.04
CA ALA A 175 2.00 -6.53 1.20
C ALA A 175 1.14 -5.26 1.40
N PHE A 176 -0.15 -5.45 1.68
CA PHE A 176 -1.06 -4.35 1.97
C PHE A 176 -0.83 -3.79 3.37
N ALA A 177 -0.58 -4.65 4.37
CA ALA A 177 -0.24 -4.25 5.73
C ALA A 177 1.07 -3.43 5.76
N ASP A 178 2.11 -3.91 5.07
CA ASP A 178 3.41 -3.22 4.96
C ASP A 178 3.25 -1.84 4.30
N PHE A 179 2.52 -1.78 3.18
CA PHE A 179 2.23 -0.52 2.51
C PHE A 179 1.47 0.45 3.43
N PHE A 180 0.48 -0.05 4.17
CA PHE A 180 -0.33 0.78 5.07
C PHE A 180 0.50 1.34 6.23
N TYR A 181 1.41 0.51 6.77
CA TYR A 181 2.35 0.91 7.82
C TYR A 181 3.36 1.94 7.30
N GLU A 182 3.91 1.72 6.10
CA GLU A 182 4.80 2.67 5.45
C GLU A 182 4.09 3.99 5.12
N LEU A 183 2.84 3.95 4.67
CA LEU A 183 2.03 5.14 4.42
C LEU A 183 1.86 5.97 5.69
N LYS A 184 1.63 5.35 6.85
CA LYS A 184 1.52 6.04 8.14
C LYS A 184 2.85 6.67 8.58
N ARG A 185 3.98 6.00 8.32
CA ARG A 185 5.31 6.43 8.77
C ARG A 185 5.96 7.47 7.86
N SER A 186 5.73 7.37 6.55
CA SER A 186 6.46 8.13 5.53
C SER A 186 5.65 9.26 4.90
N ALA A 187 4.32 9.21 4.95
CA ALA A 187 3.51 10.28 4.40
C ALA A 187 3.59 11.54 5.28
N PRO A 188 3.86 12.72 4.69
CA PRO A 188 3.67 13.98 5.39
C PRO A 188 2.23 14.09 5.91
N LYS A 189 2.06 14.61 7.13
CA LYS A 189 0.72 14.93 7.66
C LYS A 189 -0.03 15.80 6.64
N GLY A 190 -1.24 15.39 6.27
CA GLY A 190 -2.05 16.08 5.24
C GLY A 190 -1.72 15.69 3.79
N SER A 191 -1.00 14.60 3.56
CA SER A 191 -0.72 14.11 2.21
C SER A 191 -2.01 13.72 1.47
N ALA A 192 -2.28 14.40 0.35
CA ALA A 192 -3.41 14.08 -0.54
C ALA A 192 -3.38 12.64 -1.09
N ARG A 193 -2.25 11.92 -0.95
CA ARG A 193 -2.12 10.51 -1.33
C ARG A 193 -2.94 9.59 -0.40
N ILE A 194 -3.17 9.98 0.85
CA ILE A 194 -3.89 9.18 1.84
C ILE A 194 -5.38 9.07 1.44
N PRO A 195 -6.16 10.15 1.27
CA PRO A 195 -7.55 10.03 0.80
C PRO A 195 -7.69 9.32 -0.54
N VAL A 196 -6.79 9.61 -1.49
CA VAL A 196 -6.81 8.98 -2.82
C VAL A 196 -6.62 7.47 -2.72
N PHE A 197 -5.75 7.01 -1.83
CA PHE A 197 -5.56 5.58 -1.58
C PHE A 197 -6.86 4.93 -1.09
N PHE A 198 -7.50 5.48 -0.06
CA PHE A 198 -8.73 4.91 0.48
C PHE A 198 -9.85 4.88 -0.56
N ARG A 199 -10.05 5.97 -1.32
CA ARG A 199 -11.09 6.00 -2.36
C ARG A 199 -10.87 4.98 -3.47
N LYS A 200 -9.63 4.80 -3.91
CA LYS A 200 -9.30 3.85 -4.98
C LYS A 200 -9.45 2.39 -4.55
N ASN A 201 -9.26 2.11 -3.27
CA ASN A 201 -9.29 0.76 -2.72
C ASN A 201 -10.62 0.40 -2.03
N ARG A 202 -11.64 1.25 -2.10
CA ARG A 202 -12.97 0.97 -1.52
C ARG A 202 -13.51 -0.40 -1.94
N ARG A 203 -13.57 -0.65 -3.25
CA ARG A 203 -14.09 -1.90 -3.82
C ARG A 203 -13.24 -3.11 -3.40
N TYR A 204 -11.93 -2.92 -3.30
CA TYR A 204 -11.04 -3.95 -2.79
C TYR A 204 -11.38 -4.33 -1.34
N PHE A 205 -11.66 -3.37 -0.46
CA PHE A 205 -12.07 -3.65 0.91
C PHE A 205 -13.39 -4.43 0.97
N GLU A 206 -14.35 -4.09 0.12
CA GLU A 206 -15.63 -4.81 -0.02
C GLU A 206 -15.38 -6.28 -0.41
N GLU A 207 -14.59 -6.48 -1.47
CA GLU A 207 -14.26 -7.81 -2.00
C GLU A 207 -13.47 -8.66 -1.00
N GLN A 208 -12.53 -8.06 -0.25
CA GLN A 208 -11.76 -8.78 0.77
C GLN A 208 -12.63 -9.22 1.96
N MET A 209 -13.58 -8.40 2.40
CA MET A 209 -14.52 -8.81 3.46
C MET A 209 -15.32 -10.03 3.01
N THR A 210 -15.92 -9.98 1.82
CA THR A 210 -16.72 -11.09 1.30
C THR A 210 -15.87 -12.34 1.06
N ALA A 211 -14.70 -12.19 0.42
CA ALA A 211 -13.81 -13.31 0.17
C ALA A 211 -13.31 -13.96 1.47
N TYR A 212 -13.02 -13.17 2.50
CA TYR A 212 -12.58 -13.67 3.79
C TYR A 212 -13.68 -14.47 4.50
N VAL A 213 -14.94 -13.99 4.49
CA VAL A 213 -16.06 -14.77 5.06
C VAL A 213 -16.29 -16.06 4.28
N ILE A 214 -16.26 -16.03 2.95
CA ILE A 214 -16.42 -17.23 2.12
C ILE A 214 -15.33 -18.26 2.44
N ALA A 215 -14.08 -17.82 2.56
CA ALA A 215 -12.96 -18.70 2.85
C ALA A 215 -13.00 -19.34 4.25
N HIS A 216 -13.73 -18.74 5.20
CA HIS A 216 -13.82 -19.19 6.59
C HIS A 216 -15.28 -19.44 7.01
N MET A 217 -16.18 -19.77 6.08
CA MET A 217 -17.60 -19.98 6.40
C MET A 217 -17.81 -21.01 7.51
N GLU A 218 -16.97 -22.04 7.58
CA GLU A 218 -17.01 -23.08 8.62
C GLU A 218 -16.72 -22.53 10.03
N GLU A 219 -16.02 -21.41 10.14
CA GLU A 219 -15.72 -20.76 11.42
C GLU A 219 -16.79 -19.74 11.83
N PHE A 220 -17.61 -19.28 10.88
CA PHE A 220 -18.74 -18.37 11.10
C PHE A 220 -20.09 -19.09 11.21
N GLY A 221 -20.22 -20.25 10.58
CA GLY A 221 -21.32 -21.16 10.75
C GLY A 221 -21.12 -21.98 12.02
N SER A 222 -22.10 -21.98 12.91
CA SER A 222 -22.09 -22.92 14.02
C SER A 222 -22.10 -24.36 13.48
N GLU A 223 -21.22 -25.21 14.01
CA GLU A 223 -21.64 -26.59 14.22
C GLU A 223 -22.83 -26.54 15.19
N GLU A 224 -24.00 -26.87 14.64
CA GLU A 224 -25.32 -27.09 15.28
C GLU A 224 -26.18 -25.86 15.65
#